data_AF-A0A9D7PRZ8-F1
#
_entry.id   AF-A0A9D7PRZ8-F1
#
_cell.length_a   1.000
_cell.length_b   1.000
_cell.length_c   1.000
_cell.angle_alpha   90.00
_cell.angle_beta   90.00
_cell.angle_gamma   90.00
#
_symmetry.space_group_name_H-M   'P 1'
#
loop_
_entity.id
_entity.type
_entity.pdbx_description
1 polymer ?
#
loop_
_entity_poly.entity_id
_entity_poly.type
_entity_poly.pdbx_seq_one_letter_code
_entity_poly.pdbx_strand_id
1 'polypeptide(L)'
;MFHGWPLSAEIALGAVFVVNLAAIKIALRFLRHLRENHASTWDELHRPKLIEPENSKASNLLFVFIAFGQFHALEDKKLAADGIRLQLVMAFTLAAIFVMFFLLLGQ
;
A
#
# COMPACT_ATOMS: atom_id res chain seq x y z
N MET A 1 21.64 22.74 -9.40
CA MET A 1 20.59 22.93 -10.42
C MET A 1 20.20 21.55 -10.92
N PHE A 2 19.17 20.94 -10.33
CA PHE A 2 18.58 19.72 -10.86
C PHE A 2 17.65 20.11 -12.02
N HIS A 3 17.64 19.30 -13.08
CA HIS A 3 17.04 19.56 -14.39
C HIS A 3 15.54 19.89 -14.34
N GLY A 4 15.11 20.93 -15.08
CA GLY A 4 13.97 20.97 -16.00
C GLY A 4 12.56 20.52 -15.57
N TRP A 5 12.30 20.20 -14.32
CA TRP A 5 10.98 19.72 -13.88
C TRP A 5 10.14 20.89 -13.38
N PRO A 6 8.83 20.93 -13.69
CA PRO A 6 7.95 21.95 -13.12
C PRO A 6 7.88 21.76 -11.61
N LEU A 7 7.93 22.85 -10.82
CA LEU A 7 7.86 22.85 -9.35
C LEU A 7 6.69 21.99 -8.82
N SER A 8 5.60 21.90 -9.58
CA SER A 8 4.45 21.04 -9.29
C SER A 8 4.79 19.54 -9.22
N ALA A 9 5.73 19.06 -10.05
CA ALA A 9 6.17 17.67 -10.05
C ALA A 9 7.01 17.34 -8.80
N GLU A 10 7.88 18.25 -8.36
CA GLU A 10 8.65 18.10 -7.13
C GLU A 10 7.74 18.05 -5.90
N ILE A 11 6.74 18.94 -5.83
CA ILE A 11 5.73 18.95 -4.77
C ILE A 11 4.91 17.66 -4.79
N ALA A 12 4.51 17.17 -5.97
CA ALA A 12 3.76 15.93 -6.10
C ALA A 12 4.57 14.72 -5.62
N LEU A 13 5.86 14.62 -6.01
CA LEU A 13 6.77 13.57 -5.53
C LEU A 13 6.94 13.62 -4.01
N GLY A 14 7.13 14.82 -3.45
CA GLY A 14 7.22 15.02 -2.00
C GLY A 14 5.95 14.58 -1.27
N ALA A 15 4.77 14.94 -1.80
CA ALA A 15 3.49 14.53 -1.24
C ALA A 15 3.30 13.00 -1.30
N VAL A 16 3.60 12.37 -2.44
CA VAL A 16 3.55 10.91 -2.59
C VAL A 16 4.52 10.24 -1.61
N PHE A 17 5.72 10.78 -1.43
CA PHE A 17 6.70 10.25 -0.48
C PHE A 17 6.19 10.29 0.97
N VAL A 18 5.62 11.43 1.40
CA VAL A 18 5.03 11.58 2.74
C VAL A 18 3.88 10.61 2.96
N VAL A 19 3.00 10.46 1.96
CA VAL A 19 1.88 9.51 2.00
C VAL A 19 2.40 8.07 2.14
N ASN A 20 3.44 7.70 1.40
CA ASN A 20 4.05 6.37 1.48
C ASN A 20 4.71 6.10 2.84
N LEU A 21 5.38 7.09 3.44
CA LEU A 21 5.91 6.97 4.80
C LEU A 21 4.81 6.76 5.84
N ALA A 22 3.68 7.46 5.71
CA ALA A 22 2.52 7.24 6.57
C ALA A 22 1.92 5.83 6.36
N ALA A 23 1.92 5.35 5.10
CA ALA A 23 1.44 4.03 4.74
C ALA A 23 2.19 2.90 5.44
N ILE A 24 3.51 3.03 5.61
CA ILE A 24 4.33 2.05 6.34
C ILE A 24 3.80 1.84 7.76
N LYS A 25 3.47 2.93 8.48
CA LYS A 25 2.93 2.84 9.84
C LYS A 25 1.55 2.18 9.86
N ILE A 26 0.73 2.44 8.84
CA ILE A 26 -0.60 1.81 8.71
C ILE A 26 -0.43 0.31 8.40
N ALA A 27 0.48 -0.06 7.50
CA ALA A 27 0.78 -1.44 7.13
C ALA A 27 1.28 -2.25 8.33
N LEU A 28 2.20 -1.68 9.12
CA LEU A 28 2.69 -2.33 10.35
C LEU A 28 1.56 -2.55 11.37
N ARG A 29 0.65 -1.59 11.54
CA ARG A 29 -0.51 -1.74 12.43
C ARG A 29 -1.48 -2.80 11.90
N PHE A 30 -1.76 -2.78 10.61
CA PHE A 30 -2.63 -3.76 9.94
C PHE A 30 -2.08 -5.18 10.12
N LEU A 31 -0.81 -5.41 9.78
CA LEU A 31 -0.18 -6.73 9.90
C LEU A 31 -0.13 -7.22 11.34
N ARG A 32 0.19 -6.33 12.30
CA ARG A 32 0.17 -6.67 13.72
C ARG A 32 -1.22 -7.08 14.17
N HIS A 33 -2.22 -6.28 13.85
CA HIS A 33 -3.61 -6.53 14.25
C HIS A 33 -4.16 -7.81 13.61
N LEU A 34 -3.83 -8.07 12.35
CA LEU A 34 -4.16 -9.30 11.64
C LEU A 34 -3.52 -10.53 12.30
N ARG A 35 -2.23 -10.45 12.62
CA ARG A 35 -1.50 -11.53 13.31
C ARG A 35 -2.07 -11.84 14.70
N GLU A 36 -2.43 -10.80 15.45
CA GLU A 36 -2.88 -10.94 16.85
C GLU A 36 -4.32 -11.45 16.96
N ASN A 37 -5.21 -11.04 16.05
CA ASN A 37 -6.65 -11.29 16.18
C ASN A 37 -7.20 -12.31 15.16
N HIS A 38 -6.50 -12.54 14.05
CA HIS A 38 -6.97 -13.36 12.93
C HIS A 38 -5.90 -14.38 12.51
N ALA A 39 -5.48 -15.23 13.45
CA ALA A 39 -4.37 -16.17 13.27
C ALA A 39 -4.56 -17.13 12.08
N SER A 40 -5.80 -17.61 11.82
CA SER A 40 -6.10 -18.47 10.65
C SER A 40 -5.77 -17.75 9.35
N THR A 41 -6.31 -16.54 9.16
CA THR A 41 -6.05 -15.73 7.98
C THR A 41 -4.59 -15.33 7.85
N TRP A 42 -3.92 -15.07 8.98
CA TRP A 42 -2.48 -14.81 9.00
C TRP A 42 -1.65 -15.97 8.44
N ASP A 43 -2.00 -17.21 8.82
CA ASP A 43 -1.36 -18.41 8.30
C ASP A 43 -1.73 -18.69 6.83
N GLU A 44 -2.97 -18.46 6.42
CA GLU A 44 -3.42 -18.55 5.01
C GLU A 44 -2.65 -17.60 4.09
N LEU A 45 -2.35 -16.38 4.58
CA LEU A 45 -1.53 -15.40 3.88
C LEU A 45 -0.02 -15.70 3.93
N HIS A 46 0.37 -16.86 4.48
CA HIS A 46 1.76 -17.27 4.65
C HIS A 46 2.60 -16.31 5.50
N ARG A 47 1.99 -15.72 6.54
CA ARG A 47 2.68 -14.88 7.55
C ARG A 47 3.46 -13.70 6.94
N PRO A 48 2.79 -12.83 6.17
CA PRO A 48 3.46 -11.83 5.35
C PRO A 48 4.21 -10.79 6.19
N LYS A 49 5.44 -10.44 5.80
CA LYS A 49 6.20 -9.34 6.41
C LYS A 49 6.10 -8.07 5.57
N LEU A 50 6.46 -6.94 6.19
CA LEU A 50 6.54 -5.65 5.49
C LEU A 50 7.64 -5.66 4.42
N ILE A 51 8.77 -6.29 4.74
CA ILE A 51 9.90 -6.47 3.83
C ILE A 51 9.95 -7.96 3.51
N GLU A 52 9.53 -8.29 2.30
CA GLU A 52 9.59 -9.64 1.72
C GLU A 52 10.36 -9.58 0.40
N PRO A 53 10.95 -10.70 -0.05
CA PRO A 53 11.49 -10.79 -1.39
C PRO A 53 10.43 -10.42 -2.42
N GLU A 54 10.86 -9.76 -3.50
CA GLU A 54 10.00 -9.51 -4.65
C GLU A 54 9.39 -10.83 -5.15
N ASN A 55 8.10 -10.79 -5.51
CA ASN A 55 7.32 -11.95 -5.95
C ASN A 55 7.17 -13.07 -4.92
N SER A 56 7.43 -12.82 -3.63
CA SER A 56 7.07 -13.79 -2.60
C SER A 56 5.57 -14.07 -2.60
N LYS A 57 5.20 -15.35 -2.42
CA LYS A 57 3.79 -15.77 -2.37
C LYS A 57 3.02 -15.01 -1.28
N ALA A 58 3.65 -14.76 -0.13
CA ALA A 58 3.03 -14.03 0.98
C ALA A 58 2.73 -12.56 0.62
N SER A 59 3.68 -11.88 -0.04
CA SER A 59 3.47 -10.50 -0.50
C SER A 59 2.35 -10.41 -1.54
N ASN A 60 2.31 -11.33 -2.51
CA ASN A 60 1.27 -11.37 -3.53
C ASN A 60 -0.11 -11.64 -2.92
N LEU A 61 -0.21 -12.59 -1.99
CA LEU A 61 -1.47 -12.87 -1.29
C LEU A 61 -1.92 -11.68 -0.44
N LEU A 62 -1.02 -11.04 0.29
CA LEU A 62 -1.33 -9.84 1.06
C LEU A 62 -1.81 -8.69 0.15
N PHE A 63 -1.15 -8.49 -0.99
CA PHE A 63 -1.54 -7.49 -1.97
C PHE A 63 -2.96 -7.75 -2.48
N VAL A 64 -3.27 -8.98 -2.89
CA VAL A 64 -4.62 -9.37 -3.34
C VAL A 64 -5.64 -9.19 -2.21
N PHE A 65 -5.32 -9.65 -1.01
CA PHE A 65 -6.18 -9.55 0.16
C PHE A 65 -6.57 -8.09 0.46
N ILE A 66 -5.62 -7.16 0.42
CA ILE A 66 -5.86 -5.73 0.61
C ILE A 66 -6.56 -5.14 -0.61
N ALA A 67 -6.06 -5.36 -1.83
CA ALA A 67 -6.60 -4.76 -3.04
C ALA A 67 -8.08 -5.12 -3.28
N PHE A 68 -8.46 -6.37 -3.04
CA PHE A 68 -9.85 -6.83 -3.21
C PHE A 68 -10.71 -6.68 -1.94
N GLY A 69 -10.16 -6.15 -0.85
CA GLY A 69 -10.94 -5.84 0.34
C GLY A 69 -11.40 -7.06 1.13
N GLN A 70 -10.72 -8.21 1.02
CA GLN A 70 -11.09 -9.46 1.69
C GLN A 70 -11.10 -9.33 3.22
N PHE A 71 -10.37 -8.36 3.77
CA PHE A 71 -10.39 -8.04 5.20
C PHE A 71 -11.77 -7.63 5.75
N HIS A 72 -12.73 -7.22 4.91
CA HIS A 72 -14.09 -6.92 5.36
C HIS A 72 -14.84 -8.18 5.84
N ALA A 73 -14.47 -9.35 5.31
CA ALA A 73 -15.07 -10.62 5.72
C ALA A 73 -14.69 -11.04 7.15
N LEU A 74 -13.68 -10.41 7.74
CA LEU A 74 -13.22 -10.69 9.10
C LEU A 74 -14.06 -9.96 10.17
N GLU A 75 -15.04 -9.15 9.76
CA GLU A 75 -15.97 -8.38 10.62
C GLU A 75 -15.28 -7.50 11.69
N ASP A 76 -13.98 -7.21 11.51
CA ASP A 76 -13.17 -6.40 12.41
C ASP A 76 -13.10 -4.95 11.93
N LYS A 77 -13.84 -4.06 12.61
CA LYS A 77 -13.94 -2.64 12.25
C LYS A 77 -12.59 -1.94 12.23
N LYS A 78 -11.67 -2.30 13.12
CA LYS A 78 -10.35 -1.65 13.22
C LYS A 78 -9.46 -2.11 12.07
N LEU A 79 -9.44 -3.42 11.80
CA LEU A 79 -8.72 -3.97 10.66
C LEU A 79 -9.27 -3.43 9.34
N ALA A 80 -10.58 -3.31 9.20
CA ALA A 80 -11.23 -2.73 8.02
C ALA A 80 -10.85 -1.27 7.80
N ALA A 81 -10.85 -0.45 8.87
CA ALA A 81 -10.43 0.95 8.76
C ALA A 81 -8.97 1.09 8.30
N ASP A 82 -8.06 0.27 8.83
CA ASP A 82 -6.65 0.28 8.41
C ASP A 82 -6.48 -0.29 6.98
N GLY A 83 -7.24 -1.33 6.62
CA GLY A 83 -7.28 -1.90 5.27
C GLY A 83 -7.76 -0.91 4.21
N ILE A 84 -8.85 -0.17 4.47
CA ILE A 84 -9.36 0.89 3.58
C ILE A 84 -8.31 1.98 3.38
N ARG A 85 -7.64 2.41 4.45
CA ARG A 85 -6.57 3.42 4.35
C ARG A 85 -5.43 2.92 3.46
N LEU A 86 -5.03 1.65 3.57
CA LEU A 86 -4.01 1.05 2.72
C LEU A 86 -4.47 0.97 1.26
N GLN A 87 -5.72 0.57 1.00
CA GLN A 87 -6.29 0.58 -0.36
C GLN A 87 -6.26 1.98 -0.97
N LEU A 88 -6.65 3.02 -0.22
CA LEU A 88 -6.63 4.40 -0.70
C LEU A 88 -5.20 4.83 -1.06
N VAL A 89 -4.21 4.54 -0.20
CA VAL A 89 -2.82 4.85 -0.51
C VAL A 89 -2.34 4.11 -1.76
N MET A 90 -2.67 2.81 -1.90
CA MET A 90 -2.32 2.05 -3.10
C MET A 90 -2.92 2.67 -4.36
N ALA A 91 -4.21 3.06 -4.31
CA ALA A 91 -4.89 3.71 -5.43
C ALA A 91 -4.24 5.05 -5.80
N PHE A 92 -3.93 5.90 -4.81
CA PHE A 92 -3.26 7.18 -5.05
C PHE A 92 -1.84 7.00 -5.60
N THR A 93 -1.07 6.05 -5.07
CA THR A 93 0.28 5.75 -5.58
C THR A 93 0.23 5.23 -7.02
N LEU A 94 -0.70 4.32 -7.34
CA LEU A 94 -0.89 3.84 -8.72
C LEU A 94 -1.31 4.96 -9.67
N ALA A 95 -2.25 5.82 -9.26
CA ALA A 95 -2.66 6.98 -10.04
C ALA A 95 -1.49 7.94 -10.28
N ALA A 96 -0.67 8.21 -9.26
CA ALA A 96 0.52 9.06 -9.39
C ALA A 96 1.55 8.46 -10.36
N ILE A 97 1.83 7.16 -10.27
CA ILE A 97 2.70 6.46 -11.22
C ILE A 97 2.16 6.57 -12.65
N PHE A 98 0.85 6.36 -12.82
CA PHE A 98 0.19 6.47 -14.12
C PHE A 98 0.32 7.90 -14.68
N VAL A 99 0.01 8.93 -13.90
CA VAL A 99 0.19 10.33 -14.32
C VAL A 99 1.64 10.61 -14.72
N MET A 100 2.63 10.18 -13.92
CA MET A 100 4.04 10.34 -14.27
C MET A 100 4.41 9.63 -15.57
N PHE A 101 3.91 8.41 -15.80
CA PHE A 101 4.15 7.65 -17.01
C PHE A 101 3.62 8.37 -18.27
N PHE A 102 2.40 8.94 -18.21
CA PHE A 102 1.85 9.73 -19.32
C PHE A 102 2.60 11.04 -19.55
N LEU A 103 3.05 11.71 -18.48
CA LEU A 103 3.86 12.92 -18.60
C LEU A 103 5.24 12.64 -19.21
N LEU A 104 5.81 11.46 -18.97
CA LEU A 104 7.12 11.06 -19.50
C LEU A 104 7.06 10.50 -20.93
N LEU A 105 5.98 9.80 -21.31
CA LEU A 105 5.79 9.26 -22.67
C LEU A 105 5.13 10.23 -23.64
N GLY A 106 4.47 11.28 -23.13
CA GLY A 106 3.89 12.36 -23.94
C GLY A 106 4.91 13.42 -24.38
N GLN A 107 6.19 13.25 -24.03
CA GLN A 107 7.34 14.03 -24.53
C GLN A 107 8.11 13.22 -25.57
#